data_AF-A0A5C8EDG3-F1
#
_entry.id   AF-A0A5C8EDG3-F1
#
_cell.length_a   1.000
_cell.length_b   1.000
_cell.length_c   1.000
_cell.angle_alpha   90.00
_cell.angle_beta   90.00
_cell.angle_gamma   90.00
#
_symmetry.space_group_name_H-M   'P 1'
#
loop_
_entity.id
_entity.type
_entity.pdbx_description
1 polymer ?
#
loop_
_entity_poly.entity_id
_entity_poly.type
_entity_poly.pdbx_seq_one_letter_code
_entity_poly.pdbx_strand_id
1 'polypeptide(L)'
;MKITLDMSVSNLLDSFDREFGITLGIYKGAKKSNDIKLFEIADPRKNQKTSIVIDKDTSVETLEAMFRDKFGIRVQVKDRDGNTVNQSSTLGGIRKLSKDDIEENERHKKISLTDDDEIEEENKEIKKEINAKKNTEKKKNKTYLLNIHSNKINKHVTSPEEKMKDIDKYYLNFQRTERYKAMLNLLSCIEESKLLYPDSEDLINHINEIKIKSVNISNVSIKKRRFAIFVLIIITIIFSLISLGIWGFDFYNKIKKEKMIESIIKDIDNLRLQKGSLMESGNIAEASAIDENISSKSEQINIIKNDKKVSLAYYSLSLAVLLAIILSLCMVRLNKFDVTSSRFRKEN
;
A
#
# COMPACT_ATOMS: atom_id res chain seq x y z
N MET A 1 -24.81 -18.08 14.13
CA MET A 1 -23.91 -18.98 13.37
C MET A 1 -22.47 -18.91 13.85
N LYS A 2 -21.77 -20.04 14.02
CA LYS A 2 -20.31 -20.06 14.24
C LYS A 2 -19.59 -20.59 13.00
N ILE A 3 -18.65 -19.82 12.47
CA ILE A 3 -17.87 -20.14 11.28
C ILE A 3 -16.41 -20.43 11.66
N THR A 4 -15.88 -21.53 11.12
CA THR A 4 -14.49 -21.97 11.30
C THR A 4 -13.84 -22.22 9.94
N LEU A 5 -12.51 -22.17 9.87
CA LEU A 5 -11.75 -22.35 8.61
C LEU A 5 -11.79 -23.78 8.06
N ASP A 6 -12.18 -24.75 8.86
CA ASP A 6 -12.29 -26.17 8.46
C ASP A 6 -13.54 -26.45 7.61
N MET A 7 -14.47 -25.50 7.54
CA MET A 7 -15.70 -25.64 6.74
C MET A 7 -15.40 -25.46 5.23
N SER A 8 -16.08 -26.24 4.40
CA SER A 8 -16.09 -26.01 2.94
C SER A 8 -16.90 -24.76 2.60
N VAL A 9 -16.54 -24.09 1.51
CA VAL A 9 -17.31 -22.95 1.00
C VAL A 9 -18.76 -23.36 0.74
N SER A 10 -19.01 -24.49 0.08
CA SER A 10 -20.36 -25.01 -0.17
C SER A 10 -21.20 -25.17 1.11
N ASN A 11 -20.65 -25.84 2.14
CA ASN A 11 -21.36 -26.03 3.41
C ASN A 11 -21.60 -24.69 4.13
N LEU A 12 -20.68 -23.73 4.01
CA LEU A 12 -20.87 -22.39 4.53
C LEU A 12 -22.01 -21.67 3.81
N LEU A 13 -22.05 -21.72 2.47
CA LEU A 13 -23.13 -21.09 1.68
C LEU A 13 -24.49 -21.67 2.06
N ASP A 14 -24.60 -23.00 2.14
CA ASP A 14 -25.85 -23.69 2.47
C ASP A 14 -26.31 -23.42 3.91
N SER A 15 -25.37 -23.36 4.85
CA SER A 15 -25.69 -23.06 6.25
C SER A 15 -26.05 -21.59 6.45
N PHE A 16 -25.40 -20.70 5.70
CA PHE A 16 -25.66 -19.27 5.75
C PHE A 16 -27.01 -18.91 5.13
N ASP A 17 -27.37 -19.52 4.00
CA ASP A 17 -28.70 -19.38 3.40
C ASP A 17 -29.78 -19.97 4.30
N ARG A 18 -29.55 -21.12 4.93
CA ARG A 18 -30.52 -21.70 5.86
C ARG A 18 -30.77 -20.85 7.10
N GLU A 19 -29.74 -20.22 7.65
CA GLU A 19 -29.83 -19.45 8.90
C GLU A 19 -30.32 -18.00 8.67
N PHE A 20 -29.92 -17.38 7.56
CA PHE A 20 -30.18 -15.97 7.28
C PHE A 20 -31.09 -15.73 6.06
N GLY A 21 -31.28 -16.71 5.18
CA GLY A 21 -32.13 -16.63 3.99
C GLY A 21 -31.52 -15.83 2.83
N ILE A 22 -30.20 -15.65 2.84
CA ILE A 22 -29.41 -14.81 1.94
C ILE A 22 -28.16 -15.55 1.49
N THR A 23 -27.64 -15.21 0.31
CA THR A 23 -26.48 -15.90 -0.26
C THR A 23 -25.18 -15.14 0.00
N LEU A 24 -24.07 -15.88 0.04
CA LEU A 24 -22.74 -15.32 0.28
C LEU A 24 -21.84 -15.53 -0.96
N GLY A 25 -21.15 -14.50 -1.39
CA GLY A 25 -20.12 -14.56 -2.43
C GLY A 25 -18.74 -14.61 -1.79
N ILE A 26 -18.03 -15.74 -1.92
CA ILE A 26 -16.67 -15.90 -1.37
C ILE A 26 -15.63 -15.81 -2.48
N TYR A 27 -14.63 -14.96 -2.29
CA TYR A 27 -13.63 -14.64 -3.31
C TYR A 27 -12.20 -14.93 -2.85
N LYS A 28 -11.44 -15.59 -3.72
CA LYS A 28 -9.98 -15.72 -3.63
C LYS A 28 -9.34 -14.75 -4.63
N GLY A 29 -8.90 -13.60 -4.15
CA GLY A 29 -8.44 -12.52 -5.03
C GLY A 29 -9.58 -12.00 -5.91
N ALA A 30 -9.46 -12.18 -7.24
CA ALA A 30 -10.45 -11.75 -8.23
C ALA A 30 -11.39 -12.86 -8.71
N LYS A 31 -11.22 -14.11 -8.25
CA LYS A 31 -12.03 -15.27 -8.69
C LYS A 31 -12.99 -15.70 -7.59
N LYS A 32 -14.27 -15.89 -7.96
CA LYS A 32 -15.26 -16.52 -7.08
C LYS A 32 -14.85 -17.98 -6.89
N SER A 33 -14.79 -18.43 -5.63
CA SER A 33 -14.41 -19.80 -5.30
C SER A 33 -15.67 -20.54 -4.86
N ASN A 34 -16.06 -21.59 -5.57
CA ASN A 34 -17.33 -22.27 -5.30
C ASN A 34 -17.17 -23.62 -4.58
N ASP A 35 -16.01 -24.28 -4.61
CA ASP A 35 -15.86 -25.62 -3.98
C ASP A 35 -14.44 -25.85 -3.44
N ILE A 36 -14.06 -25.06 -2.43
CA ILE A 36 -12.74 -25.16 -1.78
C ILE A 36 -12.94 -25.01 -0.26
N LYS A 37 -12.06 -25.57 0.58
CA LYS A 37 -12.08 -25.30 2.03
C LYS A 37 -11.71 -23.85 2.33
N LEU A 38 -12.34 -23.22 3.31
CA LEU A 38 -12.04 -21.83 3.70
C LEU A 38 -10.56 -21.67 4.08
N PHE A 39 -9.95 -22.68 4.70
CA PHE A 39 -8.52 -22.73 5.00
C PHE A 39 -7.61 -22.51 3.78
N GLU A 40 -7.96 -23.05 2.61
CA GLU A 40 -7.13 -22.96 1.39
C GLU A 40 -7.26 -21.61 0.66
N ILE A 41 -8.25 -20.81 1.07
CA ILE A 41 -8.48 -19.44 0.59
C ILE A 41 -7.99 -18.41 1.62
N ALA A 42 -7.93 -18.80 2.90
CA ALA A 42 -7.48 -17.95 3.99
C ALA A 42 -6.01 -17.54 3.84
N ASP A 43 -5.68 -16.35 4.32
CA ASP A 43 -4.29 -15.88 4.32
C ASP A 43 -3.48 -16.71 5.32
N PRO A 44 -2.40 -17.41 4.91
CA PRO A 44 -1.59 -18.23 5.81
C PRO A 44 -0.90 -17.41 6.91
N ARG A 45 -0.83 -16.07 6.76
CA ARG A 45 -0.30 -15.14 7.78
C ARG A 45 -1.31 -14.76 8.86
N LYS A 46 -2.58 -15.16 8.70
CA LYS A 46 -3.67 -14.90 9.64
C LYS A 46 -3.93 -16.11 10.53
N ASN A 47 -4.61 -15.88 11.64
CA ASN A 47 -4.62 -16.79 12.77
C ASN A 47 -5.58 -17.97 12.51
N GLN A 48 -5.02 -19.11 12.10
CA GLN A 48 -5.74 -20.28 11.57
C GLN A 48 -6.70 -20.96 12.57
N LYS A 49 -6.59 -20.64 13.87
CA LYS A 49 -7.47 -21.19 14.94
C LYS A 49 -8.63 -20.26 15.34
N THR A 50 -8.86 -19.17 14.60
CA THR A 50 -9.92 -18.21 14.96
C THR A 50 -11.28 -18.65 14.44
N SER A 51 -12.34 -18.30 15.17
CA SER A 51 -13.73 -18.48 14.71
C SER A 51 -14.44 -17.13 14.66
N ILE A 52 -15.43 -17.05 13.77
CA ILE A 52 -16.34 -15.90 13.66
C ILE A 52 -17.69 -16.37 14.18
N VAL A 53 -18.30 -15.58 15.06
CA VAL A 53 -19.70 -15.76 15.48
C VAL A 53 -20.50 -14.63 14.86
N ILE A 54 -21.58 -14.98 14.17
CA ILE A 54 -22.42 -14.07 13.40
C ILE A 54 -23.86 -14.28 13.83
N ASP A 55 -24.53 -13.19 14.18
CA ASP A 55 -25.95 -13.17 14.55
C ASP A 55 -26.76 -12.34 13.54
N LYS A 56 -28.10 -12.42 13.62
CA LYS A 56 -29.01 -11.74 12.69
C LYS A 56 -28.88 -10.21 12.70
N ASP A 57 -28.45 -9.64 13.82
CA ASP A 57 -28.25 -8.19 14.00
C ASP A 57 -26.89 -7.71 13.47
N THR A 58 -26.03 -8.63 13.01
CA THR A 58 -24.75 -8.27 12.40
C THR A 58 -25.00 -7.51 11.10
N SER A 59 -24.35 -6.36 10.91
CA SER A 59 -24.41 -5.64 9.65
C SER A 59 -23.56 -6.33 8.57
N VAL A 60 -23.93 -6.14 7.30
CA VAL A 60 -23.16 -6.64 6.15
C VAL A 60 -21.72 -6.13 6.19
N GLU A 61 -21.50 -4.86 6.51
CA GLU A 61 -20.15 -4.29 6.64
C GLU A 61 -19.31 -5.01 7.71
N THR A 62 -19.92 -5.28 8.88
CA THR A 62 -19.24 -5.94 9.99
C THR A 62 -18.89 -7.37 9.63
N LEU A 63 -19.78 -8.08 8.93
CA LEU A 63 -19.53 -9.43 8.44
C LEU A 63 -18.34 -9.47 7.48
N GLU A 64 -18.33 -8.60 6.46
CA GLU A 64 -17.24 -8.52 5.48
C GLU A 64 -15.90 -8.17 6.14
N ALA A 65 -15.92 -7.26 7.11
CA ALA A 65 -14.74 -6.89 7.89
C ALA A 65 -14.23 -8.08 8.73
N MET A 66 -15.12 -8.83 9.40
CA MET A 66 -14.72 -9.99 10.21
C MET A 66 -14.03 -11.07 9.36
N PHE A 67 -14.54 -11.38 8.17
CA PHE A 67 -13.92 -12.32 7.24
C PHE A 67 -12.55 -11.83 6.73
N ARG A 68 -12.45 -10.55 6.40
CA ARG A 68 -11.18 -9.94 5.95
C ARG A 68 -10.14 -9.92 7.06
N ASP A 69 -10.53 -9.57 8.28
CA ASP A 69 -9.58 -9.28 9.35
C ASP A 69 -9.11 -10.57 10.05
N LYS A 70 -10.03 -11.53 10.25
CA LYS A 70 -9.73 -12.82 10.90
C LYS A 70 -9.23 -13.88 9.92
N PHE A 71 -9.83 -13.99 8.74
CA PHE A 71 -9.48 -15.04 7.76
C PHE A 71 -8.69 -14.52 6.56
N GLY A 72 -8.63 -13.20 6.33
CA GLY A 72 -7.99 -12.66 5.12
C GLY A 72 -8.82 -12.86 3.85
N ILE A 73 -10.08 -13.27 3.98
CA ILE A 73 -10.95 -13.63 2.85
C ILE A 73 -11.85 -12.45 2.51
N ARG A 74 -12.02 -12.17 1.22
CA ARG A 74 -13.02 -11.20 0.75
C ARG A 74 -14.35 -11.89 0.55
N VAL A 75 -15.38 -11.30 1.12
CA VAL A 75 -16.75 -11.83 1.09
C VAL A 75 -17.67 -10.69 0.66
N GLN A 76 -18.75 -11.02 -0.07
CA GLN A 76 -19.85 -10.12 -0.38
C GLN A 76 -21.17 -10.78 -0.04
N VAL A 77 -22.08 -10.05 0.59
CA VAL A 77 -23.45 -10.54 0.82
C VAL A 77 -24.31 -10.25 -0.40
N LYS A 78 -25.02 -11.27 -0.87
CA LYS A 78 -25.93 -11.20 -2.01
C LYS A 78 -27.34 -11.56 -1.58
N ASP A 79 -28.32 -10.85 -2.14
CA ASP A 79 -29.73 -11.22 -1.98
C ASP A 79 -30.05 -12.50 -2.76
N ARG A 80 -31.27 -13.02 -2.60
CA ARG A 80 -31.79 -14.17 -3.36
C ARG A 80 -31.72 -13.95 -4.88
N ASP A 81 -31.89 -12.71 -5.32
CA ASP A 81 -31.80 -12.32 -6.74
C ASP A 81 -30.35 -12.13 -7.22
N GLY A 82 -29.35 -12.38 -6.37
CA GLY A 82 -27.93 -12.30 -6.71
C GLY A 82 -27.34 -10.88 -6.71
N ASN A 83 -28.14 -9.87 -6.36
CA ASN A 83 -27.76 -8.47 -6.20
C ASN A 83 -26.94 -8.25 -4.92
N THR A 84 -25.94 -7.37 -4.98
CA THR A 84 -25.12 -7.02 -3.80
C THR A 84 -25.94 -6.19 -2.84
N VAL A 85 -25.95 -6.59 -1.57
CA VAL A 85 -26.80 -5.94 -0.56
C VAL A 85 -26.10 -4.73 0.06
N ASN A 86 -26.88 -3.73 0.47
CA ASN A 86 -26.34 -2.51 1.09
C ASN A 86 -25.59 -2.84 2.40
N GLN A 87 -24.43 -2.20 2.58
CA GLN A 87 -23.50 -2.47 3.68
C GLN A 87 -24.06 -2.10 5.07
N SER A 88 -25.03 -1.18 5.12
CA SER A 88 -25.70 -0.76 6.35
C SER A 88 -26.85 -1.67 6.79
N SER A 89 -27.30 -2.60 5.95
CA SER A 89 -28.36 -3.54 6.29
C SER A 89 -27.86 -4.65 7.21
N THR A 90 -28.72 -5.12 8.11
CA THR A 90 -28.45 -6.30 8.95
C THR A 90 -28.86 -7.58 8.25
N LEU A 91 -28.18 -8.69 8.53
CA LEU A 91 -28.51 -10.00 7.91
C LEU A 91 -29.98 -10.40 8.13
N GLY A 92 -30.56 -10.06 9.29
CA GLY A 92 -31.98 -10.26 9.58
C GLY A 92 -32.93 -9.27 8.89
N GLY A 93 -32.48 -8.04 8.61
CA GLY A 93 -33.27 -7.03 7.89
C GLY A 93 -33.45 -7.33 6.41
N ILE A 94 -32.43 -7.94 5.78
CA ILE A 94 -32.45 -8.30 4.35
C ILE A 94 -33.52 -9.36 4.07
N ARG A 95 -33.71 -10.30 5.02
CA ARG A 95 -34.77 -11.32 4.93
C ARG A 95 -36.20 -10.74 4.88
N LYS A 96 -36.43 -9.56 5.46
CA LYS A 96 -37.76 -8.94 5.46
C LYS A 96 -38.06 -8.24 4.14
N LEU A 97 -37.05 -7.60 3.54
CA LEU A 97 -37.18 -6.86 2.28
C LEU A 97 -37.43 -7.78 1.07
N SER A 98 -36.91 -9.00 1.08
CA SER A 98 -37.14 -9.98 0.00
C SER A 98 -38.48 -10.73 0.12
N LYS A 99 -39.34 -10.35 1.07
CA LYS A 99 -40.65 -10.97 1.29
C LYS A 99 -41.83 -10.12 0.82
N ASP A 100 -41.58 -8.97 0.21
CA ASP A 100 -42.62 -8.01 -0.19
C ASP A 100 -43.20 -8.25 -1.60
N ASP A 101 -43.13 -9.48 -2.12
CA ASP A 101 -43.84 -9.88 -3.35
C ASP A 101 -44.91 -10.96 -3.16
N ILE A 102 -45.35 -11.26 -1.92
CA ILE A 102 -46.53 -12.11 -1.71
C ILE A 102 -47.52 -11.49 -0.70
N GLU A 103 -48.63 -11.04 -1.29
CA GLU A 103 -49.99 -10.90 -0.72
C GLU A 103 -50.36 -9.58 -0.02
N GLU A 104 -50.62 -8.61 -0.89
CA GLU A 104 -51.83 -7.78 -0.86
C GLU A 104 -53.10 -8.66 -0.83
N ASN A 105 -53.45 -9.23 0.34
CA ASN A 105 -54.80 -9.68 0.67
C ASN A 105 -54.88 -10.09 2.14
N GLU A 106 -55.36 -9.18 3.00
CA GLU A 106 -56.29 -9.44 4.12
C GLU A 106 -56.43 -8.13 4.92
N ARG A 107 -57.05 -7.13 4.29
CA ARG A 107 -57.85 -6.18 5.07
C ARG A 107 -59.16 -6.87 5.42
N HIS A 108 -59.59 -6.70 6.67
CA HIS A 108 -60.94 -6.91 7.21
C HIS A 108 -61.28 -8.28 7.83
N LYS A 109 -61.07 -8.41 9.16
CA LYS A 109 -62.19 -8.79 10.05
C LYS A 109 -61.92 -8.47 11.54
N LYS A 110 -62.70 -7.48 12.03
CA LYS A 110 -63.44 -7.40 13.32
C LYS A 110 -62.72 -7.82 14.62
N ILE A 111 -62.42 -6.89 15.53
CA ILE A 111 -63.30 -6.32 16.59
C ILE A 111 -63.61 -7.31 17.74
N SER A 112 -63.03 -7.00 18.92
CA SER A 112 -63.65 -6.97 20.27
C SER A 112 -62.61 -6.26 21.18
N LEU A 113 -62.77 -5.01 21.67
CA LEU A 113 -63.55 -4.56 22.85
C LEU A 113 -63.54 -5.62 23.96
N THR A 114 -62.99 -5.43 25.16
CA THR A 114 -63.25 -4.36 26.17
C THR A 114 -62.21 -4.40 27.32
N ASP A 115 -61.91 -3.21 27.86
CA ASP A 115 -61.77 -2.72 29.26
C ASP A 115 -60.94 -3.41 30.37
N ASP A 116 -60.23 -2.53 31.10
CA ASP A 116 -59.90 -2.46 32.54
C ASP A 116 -59.04 -3.56 33.23
N ASP A 117 -57.82 -3.19 33.67
CA ASP A 117 -57.56 -2.77 35.07
C ASP A 117 -56.04 -2.64 35.37
N GLU A 118 -55.77 -1.76 36.34
CA GLU A 118 -54.50 -1.36 36.95
C GLU A 118 -53.66 -2.50 37.54
N ILE A 119 -52.35 -2.28 37.69
CA ILE A 119 -51.60 -2.40 38.97
C ILE A 119 -50.14 -1.94 38.78
N GLU A 120 -49.69 -1.19 39.79
CA GLU A 120 -48.41 -0.55 40.05
C GLU A 120 -47.19 -1.47 40.26
N GLU A 121 -46.04 -0.80 40.23
CA GLU A 121 -44.98 -0.81 41.26
C GLU A 121 -43.55 -1.29 40.90
N GLU A 122 -42.67 -0.29 40.92
CA GLU A 122 -41.24 -0.18 41.24
C GLU A 122 -40.40 -1.42 41.63
N ASN A 123 -39.13 -1.48 41.15
CA ASN A 123 -37.95 -1.04 41.95
C ASN A 123 -36.55 -1.41 41.36
N LYS A 124 -35.64 -0.41 41.45
CA LYS A 124 -34.20 -0.41 41.84
C LYS A 124 -33.04 -0.76 40.89
N GLU A 125 -32.41 0.32 40.41
CA GLU A 125 -31.03 0.80 40.67
C GLU A 125 -29.79 -0.16 40.76
N ILE A 126 -28.87 0.06 39.81
CA ILE A 126 -27.46 0.55 39.97
C ILE A 126 -26.55 -0.07 41.06
N LYS A 127 -25.46 -0.74 40.61
CA LYS A 127 -24.08 -0.66 41.16
C LYS A 127 -23.06 -0.82 40.00
N LYS A 128 -22.34 0.22 39.57
CA LYS A 128 -20.92 0.58 39.87
C LYS A 128 -20.00 -0.60 40.23
N GLU A 129 -18.71 -0.67 39.91
CA GLU A 129 -17.70 -0.02 39.06
C GLU A 129 -16.36 -0.71 39.49
N ILE A 130 -15.25 -0.49 38.77
CA ILE A 130 -13.84 -0.68 39.20
C ILE A 130 -13.19 -2.05 38.91
N ASN A 131 -12.35 -2.11 37.87
CA ASN A 131 -10.91 -1.96 38.11
C ASN A 131 -10.12 -1.58 36.85
N ALA A 132 -9.31 -0.54 37.02
CA ALA A 132 -8.50 0.13 36.02
C ALA A 132 -7.00 -0.08 36.29
N LYS A 133 -6.22 0.10 35.21
CA LYS A 133 -4.79 0.45 35.13
C LYS A 133 -3.75 -0.68 35.20
N LYS A 134 -3.07 -0.86 34.07
CA LYS A 134 -1.62 -0.57 33.96
C LYS A 134 -1.28 -0.05 32.55
N ASN A 135 -0.86 1.21 32.51
CA ASN A 135 -0.15 1.83 31.40
C ASN A 135 1.31 1.38 31.42
N THR A 136 1.92 1.16 30.24
CA THR A 136 3.24 1.72 29.88
C THR A 136 3.53 1.52 28.37
N GLU A 137 3.83 2.66 27.73
CA GLU A 137 4.80 2.87 26.64
C GLU A 137 4.55 2.38 25.19
N LYS A 138 4.01 3.32 24.40
CA LYS A 138 4.41 3.75 23.03
C LYS A 138 5.46 2.89 22.29
N LYS A 139 5.04 2.29 21.16
CA LYS A 139 5.84 2.24 19.91
C LYS A 139 4.96 2.56 18.70
N LYS A 140 5.34 3.61 17.96
CA LYS A 140 4.70 4.15 16.76
C LYS A 140 4.87 3.18 15.58
N ASN A 141 3.79 2.56 15.10
CA ASN A 141 3.73 2.02 13.75
C ASN A 141 2.90 2.97 12.88
N LYS A 142 3.59 3.72 12.02
CA LYS A 142 2.97 4.56 10.97
C LYS A 142 2.43 3.64 9.87
N THR A 143 1.17 3.24 9.98
CA THR A 143 0.42 2.69 8.85
C THR A 143 -0.33 3.84 8.19
N TYR A 144 0.08 4.17 6.96
CA TYR A 144 -0.51 5.22 6.14
C TYR A 144 -1.84 4.75 5.56
N LEU A 145 -2.85 4.56 6.43
CA LEU A 145 -4.22 4.43 5.97
C LEU A 145 -4.78 5.83 5.69
N LEU A 146 -5.43 5.97 4.55
CA LEU A 146 -6.25 7.13 4.24
C LEU A 146 -7.22 7.33 5.40
N ASN A 147 -7.02 8.38 6.22
CA ASN A 147 -8.12 9.06 6.90
C ASN A 147 -9.13 9.52 5.84
N ILE A 148 -10.01 8.61 5.44
CA ILE A 148 -11.41 8.95 5.25
C ILE A 148 -11.85 9.26 6.67
N HIS A 149 -12.12 10.54 6.96
CA HIS A 149 -12.79 10.88 8.19
C HIS A 149 -14.13 10.13 8.16
N SER A 150 -14.21 9.04 8.91
CA SER A 150 -15.47 8.53 9.42
C SER A 150 -16.04 9.66 10.28
N ASN A 151 -16.74 10.59 9.63
CA ASN A 151 -17.68 11.41 10.34
C ASN A 151 -18.72 10.42 10.88
N LYS A 152 -18.81 10.38 12.20
CA LYS A 152 -19.91 9.73 12.91
C LYS A 152 -21.19 10.06 12.16
N ILE A 153 -21.97 9.02 11.92
CA ILE A 153 -23.35 9.08 11.49
C ILE A 153 -24.09 9.93 12.53
N ASN A 154 -24.10 11.24 12.32
CA ASN A 154 -25.07 12.15 12.88
C ASN A 154 -25.80 12.70 11.67
N LYS A 155 -27.00 12.16 11.45
CA LYS A 155 -28.02 12.78 10.61
C LYS A 155 -28.32 14.17 11.18
N HIS A 156 -27.59 15.18 10.73
CA HIS A 156 -28.09 16.55 10.67
C HIS A 156 -27.90 16.98 9.24
N VAL A 157 -29.01 17.30 8.57
CA VAL A 157 -29.02 18.08 7.34
C VAL A 157 -28.18 19.32 7.62
N THR A 158 -26.94 19.31 7.16
CA THR A 158 -25.91 20.28 7.52
C THR A 158 -26.14 21.49 6.64
N SER A 159 -26.54 22.63 7.19
CA SER A 159 -26.89 23.83 6.41
C SER A 159 -25.83 24.17 5.33
N PRO A 160 -26.19 24.74 4.17
CA PRO A 160 -25.22 25.22 3.17
C PRO A 160 -24.07 26.03 3.80
N GLU A 161 -24.35 26.84 4.82
CA GLU A 161 -23.37 27.63 5.57
C GLU A 161 -22.35 26.78 6.36
N GLU A 162 -22.78 25.66 6.93
CA GLU A 162 -21.88 24.74 7.64
C GLU A 162 -20.97 24.00 6.67
N LYS A 163 -21.48 23.65 5.48
CA LYS A 163 -20.66 23.09 4.40
C LYS A 163 -19.64 24.11 3.88
N MET A 164 -19.98 25.39 3.76
CA MET A 164 -19.01 26.45 3.43
C MET A 164 -17.86 26.50 4.44
N LYS A 165 -18.16 26.44 5.74
CA LYS A 165 -17.13 26.39 6.81
C LYS A 165 -16.24 25.15 6.73
N ASP A 166 -16.82 24.00 6.39
CA ASP A 166 -16.04 22.77 6.19
C ASP A 166 -15.11 22.89 4.97
N ILE A 167 -15.58 23.45 3.85
CA ILE A 167 -14.74 23.71 2.67
C ILE A 167 -13.60 24.67 3.04
N ASP A 168 -13.88 25.75 3.79
CA ASP A 168 -12.87 26.70 4.24
C ASP A 168 -11.80 26.05 5.11
N LYS A 169 -12.21 25.14 6.00
CA LYS A 169 -11.29 24.36 6.84
C LYS A 169 -10.36 23.48 6.00
N TYR A 170 -10.90 22.78 4.99
CA TYR A 170 -10.09 21.98 4.09
C TYR A 170 -9.18 22.84 3.20
N TYR A 171 -9.67 24.01 2.77
CA TYR A 171 -8.90 24.98 2.00
C TYR A 171 -7.73 25.53 2.79
N LEU A 172 -7.94 25.96 4.04
CA LEU A 172 -6.88 26.43 4.94
C LEU A 172 -5.81 25.34 5.17
N ASN A 173 -6.23 24.09 5.32
CA ASN A 173 -5.30 22.97 5.46
C ASN A 173 -4.51 22.72 4.16
N PHE A 174 -5.15 22.86 3.00
CA PHE A 174 -4.48 22.80 1.71
C PHE A 174 -3.49 23.95 1.52
N GLN A 175 -3.87 25.18 1.84
CA GLN A 175 -3.01 26.36 1.78
C GLN A 175 -1.77 26.21 2.67
N ARG A 176 -1.92 25.69 3.90
CA ARG A 176 -0.80 25.50 4.83
C ARG A 176 0.14 24.37 4.42
N THR A 177 -0.41 23.26 3.95
CA THR A 177 0.41 22.06 3.70
C THR A 177 0.90 21.96 2.26
N GLU A 178 0.17 22.54 1.32
CA GLU A 178 0.32 22.34 -0.13
C GLU A 178 0.39 20.85 -0.53
N ARG A 179 -0.08 19.92 0.32
CA ARG A 179 0.10 18.48 0.11
C ARG A 179 -0.99 17.89 -0.75
N TYR A 180 -0.63 16.87 -1.52
CA TYR A 180 -1.55 16.07 -2.33
C TYR A 180 -2.78 15.58 -1.55
N LYS A 181 -2.57 15.06 -0.34
CA LYS A 181 -3.67 14.56 0.51
C LYS A 181 -4.65 15.67 0.93
N ALA A 182 -4.14 16.86 1.28
CA ALA A 182 -5.00 17.97 1.65
C ALA A 182 -5.81 18.47 0.44
N MET A 183 -5.19 18.45 -0.74
CA MET A 183 -5.82 18.79 -2.00
C MET A 183 -6.96 17.83 -2.37
N LEU A 184 -6.74 16.52 -2.22
CA LEU A 184 -7.77 15.51 -2.43
C LEU A 184 -8.94 15.66 -1.46
N ASN A 185 -8.66 15.91 -0.19
CA ASN A 185 -9.72 16.09 0.81
C ASN A 185 -10.58 17.33 0.50
N LEU A 186 -9.95 18.43 0.07
CA LEU A 186 -10.66 19.63 -0.39
C LEU A 186 -11.55 19.33 -1.61
N LEU A 187 -10.99 18.65 -2.62
CA LEU A 187 -11.75 18.30 -3.82
C LEU A 187 -12.94 17.38 -3.50
N SER A 188 -12.74 16.38 -2.65
CA SER A 188 -13.80 15.48 -2.19
C SER A 188 -14.91 16.25 -1.45
N CYS A 189 -14.54 17.22 -0.61
CA CYS A 189 -15.51 18.04 0.11
C CYS A 189 -16.30 18.96 -0.84
N ILE A 190 -15.66 19.48 -1.88
CA ILE A 190 -16.32 20.29 -2.93
C ILE A 190 -17.29 19.42 -3.74
N GLU A 191 -16.87 18.23 -4.18
CA GLU A 191 -17.72 17.30 -4.95
C GLU A 191 -18.93 16.84 -4.12
N GLU A 192 -18.73 16.51 -2.84
CA GLU A 192 -19.82 16.16 -1.93
C GLU A 192 -20.80 17.34 -1.74
N SER A 193 -20.28 18.55 -1.56
CA SER A 193 -21.10 19.76 -1.37
C SER A 193 -21.94 20.09 -2.61
N LYS A 194 -21.38 19.93 -3.82
CA LYS A 194 -22.12 20.10 -5.07
C LYS A 194 -23.25 19.08 -5.25
N LEU A 195 -23.04 17.84 -4.80
CA LEU A 195 -24.06 16.78 -4.88
C LEU A 195 -25.19 16.98 -3.89
N LEU A 196 -24.89 17.51 -2.70
CA LEU A 196 -25.87 17.74 -1.64
C LEU A 196 -26.73 18.99 -1.88
N TYR A 197 -26.15 20.04 -2.48
CA TYR A 197 -26.80 21.34 -2.67
C TYR A 197 -26.61 21.87 -4.09
N PRO A 198 -27.24 21.25 -5.11
CA PRO A 198 -27.09 21.65 -6.50
C PRO A 198 -27.68 23.03 -6.83
N ASP A 199 -28.68 23.49 -6.08
CA ASP A 199 -29.43 24.72 -6.38
C ASP A 199 -28.99 25.93 -5.52
N SER A 200 -27.98 25.77 -4.67
CA SER A 200 -27.50 26.84 -3.80
C SER A 200 -26.49 27.74 -4.53
N GLU A 201 -26.96 28.87 -5.02
CA GLU A 201 -26.13 29.86 -5.75
C GLU A 201 -24.96 30.38 -4.89
N ASP A 202 -25.21 30.68 -3.61
CA ASP A 202 -24.18 31.16 -2.67
C ASP A 202 -23.06 30.13 -2.47
N LEU A 203 -23.42 28.85 -2.29
CA LEU A 203 -22.45 27.77 -2.12
C LEU A 203 -21.64 27.54 -3.40
N ILE A 204 -22.28 27.61 -4.57
CA ILE A 204 -21.60 27.46 -5.87
C ILE A 204 -20.61 28.60 -6.09
N ASN A 205 -21.00 29.84 -5.81
CA ASN A 205 -20.14 31.01 -5.92
C ASN A 205 -18.93 30.90 -4.98
N HIS A 206 -19.14 30.48 -3.73
CA HIS A 206 -18.05 30.24 -2.77
C HIS A 206 -17.10 29.13 -3.22
N ILE A 207 -17.64 28.02 -3.72
CA ILE A 207 -16.85 26.93 -4.29
C ILE A 207 -15.99 27.44 -5.45
N ASN A 208 -16.54 28.25 -6.35
CA ASN A 208 -15.82 28.80 -7.50
C ASN A 208 -14.69 29.74 -7.08
N GLU A 209 -14.92 30.59 -6.08
CA GLU A 209 -13.88 31.44 -5.51
C GLU A 209 -12.73 30.60 -4.91
N ILE A 210 -13.08 29.56 -4.14
CA ILE A 210 -12.10 28.64 -3.56
C ILE A 210 -11.35 27.87 -4.64
N LYS A 211 -12.00 27.44 -5.73
CA LYS A 211 -11.33 26.78 -6.86
C LYS A 211 -10.28 27.68 -7.48
N ILE A 212 -10.60 28.95 -7.77
CA ILE A 212 -9.66 29.92 -8.35
C ILE A 212 -8.43 30.10 -7.43
N LYS A 213 -8.66 30.31 -6.12
CA LYS A 213 -7.57 30.43 -5.14
C LYS A 213 -6.74 29.14 -5.06
N SER A 214 -7.39 27.99 -5.11
CA SER A 214 -6.73 26.67 -5.07
C SER A 214 -5.83 26.44 -6.29
N VAL A 215 -6.25 26.86 -7.48
CA VAL A 215 -5.45 26.79 -8.72
C VAL A 215 -4.18 27.64 -8.62
N ASN A 216 -4.27 28.84 -8.03
CA ASN A 216 -3.10 29.69 -7.84
C ASN A 216 -2.08 29.05 -6.89
N ILE A 217 -2.54 28.49 -5.77
CA ILE A 217 -1.70 27.75 -4.82
C ILE A 217 -1.05 26.54 -5.51
N SER A 218 -1.84 25.75 -6.25
CA SER A 218 -1.31 24.56 -6.92
C SER A 218 -0.26 24.91 -7.98
N ASN A 219 -0.48 25.97 -8.78
CA ASN A 219 0.46 26.43 -9.79
C ASN A 219 1.82 26.81 -9.21
N VAL A 220 1.80 27.58 -8.11
CA VAL A 220 3.02 27.96 -7.39
C VAL A 220 3.72 26.72 -6.83
N SER A 221 2.98 25.81 -6.21
CA SER A 221 3.54 24.57 -5.65
C SER A 221 4.14 23.65 -6.72
N ILE A 222 3.49 23.54 -7.89
CA ILE A 222 3.99 22.79 -9.05
C ILE A 222 5.30 23.41 -9.55
N LYS A 223 5.38 24.73 -9.69
CA LYS A 223 6.62 25.42 -10.10
C LYS A 223 7.77 25.15 -9.11
N LYS A 224 7.53 25.29 -7.81
CA LYS A 224 8.53 24.99 -6.76
C LYS A 224 9.05 23.54 -6.86
N ARG A 225 8.16 22.57 -7.05
CA ARG A 225 8.53 21.15 -7.16
C ARG A 225 9.24 20.82 -8.47
N ARG A 226 8.81 21.40 -9.60
CA ARG A 226 9.49 21.26 -10.90
C ARG A 226 10.93 21.78 -10.82
N PHE A 227 11.13 22.93 -10.18
CA PHE A 227 12.47 23.48 -9.94
C PHE A 227 13.33 22.53 -9.08
N ALA A 228 12.79 22.00 -7.97
CA ALA A 228 13.51 21.06 -7.12
C ALA A 228 13.91 19.77 -7.87
N ILE A 229 13.00 19.23 -8.71
CA ILE A 229 13.29 18.07 -9.56
C ILE A 229 14.38 18.41 -10.57
N PHE A 230 14.33 19.58 -11.21
CA PHE A 230 15.35 20.03 -12.16
C PHE A 230 16.74 20.11 -11.52
N VAL A 231 16.85 20.68 -10.32
CA VAL A 231 18.10 20.69 -9.55
C VAL A 231 18.58 19.26 -9.25
N LEU A 232 17.67 18.36 -8.88
CA LEU A 232 18.00 16.96 -8.60
C LEU A 232 18.49 16.22 -9.86
N ILE A 233 17.93 16.52 -11.04
CA ILE A 233 18.42 15.99 -12.33
C ILE A 233 19.87 16.42 -12.55
N ILE A 234 20.19 17.70 -12.38
CA ILE A 234 21.56 18.21 -12.55
C ILE A 234 22.53 17.49 -11.62
N ILE A 235 22.19 17.37 -10.33
CA ILE A 235 23.02 16.67 -9.35
C ILE A 235 23.22 15.20 -9.75
N THR A 236 22.16 14.53 -10.19
CA THR A 236 22.23 13.12 -10.60
C THR A 236 23.12 12.92 -11.82
N ILE A 237 23.07 13.84 -12.79
CA ILE A 237 23.93 13.82 -13.98
C ILE A 237 25.41 13.97 -13.58
N ILE A 238 25.73 14.94 -12.72
CA ILE A 238 27.09 15.18 -12.23
C ILE A 238 27.62 13.93 -11.52
N PHE A 239 26.83 13.34 -10.62
CA PHE A 239 27.21 12.11 -9.93
C PHE A 239 27.40 10.93 -10.87
N SER A 240 26.57 10.81 -11.91
CA SER A 240 26.72 9.76 -12.92
C SER A 240 28.04 9.91 -13.68
N LEU A 241 28.43 11.13 -14.07
CA LEU A 241 29.70 11.40 -14.75
C LEU A 241 30.91 11.04 -13.88
N ILE A 242 30.88 11.43 -12.60
CA ILE A 242 31.94 11.07 -11.64
C ILE A 242 32.03 9.56 -11.49
N SER A 243 30.89 8.87 -11.41
CA SER A 243 30.84 7.42 -11.25
C SER A 243 31.40 6.69 -12.48
N LEU A 244 31.10 7.16 -13.69
CA LEU A 244 31.70 6.64 -14.92
C LEU A 244 33.22 6.84 -14.94
N GLY A 245 33.71 8.01 -14.47
CA GLY A 245 35.14 8.29 -14.39
C GLY A 245 35.88 7.32 -13.46
N ILE A 246 35.34 7.10 -12.25
CA ILE A 246 35.91 6.15 -11.28
C ILE A 246 35.90 4.73 -11.85
N TRP A 247 34.78 4.31 -12.46
CA TRP A 247 34.67 2.98 -13.06
C TRP A 247 35.66 2.79 -14.22
N GLY A 248 35.78 3.78 -15.11
CA GLY A 248 36.74 3.75 -16.22
C GLY A 248 38.20 3.68 -15.74
N PHE A 249 38.54 4.42 -14.69
CA PHE A 249 39.88 4.37 -14.09
C PHE A 249 40.19 3.01 -13.45
N ASP A 250 39.24 2.45 -12.68
CA ASP A 250 39.39 1.11 -12.09
C ASP A 250 39.52 0.04 -13.18
N PHE A 251 38.75 0.14 -14.26
CA PHE A 251 38.81 -0.76 -15.40
C PHE A 251 40.14 -0.66 -16.14
N TYR A 252 40.64 0.55 -16.36
CA TYR A 252 41.96 0.78 -16.96
C TYR A 252 43.08 0.15 -16.12
N ASN A 253 43.05 0.35 -14.80
CA ASN A 253 44.03 -0.26 -13.89
C ASN A 253 43.96 -1.79 -13.90
N LYS A 254 42.75 -2.35 -14.02
CA LYS A 254 42.56 -3.80 -14.16
C LYS A 254 43.21 -4.33 -15.43
N ILE A 255 42.94 -3.72 -16.59
CA ILE A 255 43.57 -4.10 -17.87
C ILE A 255 45.09 -3.97 -17.80
N LYS A 256 45.61 -2.88 -17.21
CA LYS A 256 47.05 -2.66 -17.06
C LYS A 256 47.69 -3.76 -16.22
N LYS A 257 47.04 -4.17 -15.12
CA LYS A 257 47.50 -5.30 -14.28
C LYS A 257 47.47 -6.62 -15.04
N GLU A 258 46.42 -6.90 -15.81
CA GLU A 258 46.32 -8.12 -16.63
C GLU A 258 47.43 -8.21 -17.67
N LYS A 259 47.71 -7.11 -18.40
CA LYS A 259 48.83 -7.05 -19.35
C LYS A 259 50.20 -7.25 -18.68
N MET A 260 50.38 -6.71 -17.48
CA MET A 260 51.62 -6.90 -16.72
C MET A 260 51.80 -8.36 -16.30
N ILE A 261 50.73 -9.01 -15.85
CA ILE A 261 50.74 -10.45 -15.52
C ILE A 261 51.07 -11.29 -16.77
N GLU A 262 50.43 -11.00 -17.90
CA GLU A 262 50.67 -11.71 -19.17
C GLU A 262 52.13 -11.58 -19.63
N SER A 263 52.73 -10.39 -19.50
CA SER A 263 54.15 -10.19 -19.79
C SER A 263 55.05 -11.02 -18.87
N ILE A 264 54.75 -11.08 -17.56
CA ILE A 264 55.54 -11.88 -16.60
C ILE A 264 55.39 -13.38 -16.89
N ILE A 265 54.19 -13.84 -17.27
CA ILE A 265 53.95 -15.24 -17.67
C ILE A 265 54.79 -15.59 -18.88
N LYS A 266 54.81 -14.73 -19.91
CA LYS A 266 55.62 -14.94 -21.11
C LYS A 266 57.12 -15.02 -20.79
N ASP A 267 57.61 -14.19 -19.88
CA ASP A 267 58.99 -14.27 -19.40
C ASP A 267 59.28 -15.59 -18.68
N ILE A 268 58.35 -16.07 -17.84
CA ILE A 268 58.47 -17.36 -17.14
C ILE A 268 58.54 -18.51 -18.16
N ASP A 269 57.71 -18.48 -19.21
CA ASP A 269 57.72 -19.53 -20.22
C ASP A 269 59.01 -19.53 -21.05
N ASN A 270 59.56 -18.36 -21.38
CA ASN A 270 60.88 -18.26 -22.01
C ASN A 270 61.99 -18.82 -21.10
N LEU A 271 61.96 -18.51 -19.81
CA LEU A 271 62.91 -19.06 -18.83
C LEU A 271 62.78 -20.58 -18.72
N ARG A 272 61.57 -21.14 -18.76
CA ARG A 272 61.35 -22.59 -18.76
C ARG A 272 61.93 -23.27 -20.01
N LEU A 273 61.79 -22.66 -21.19
CA LEU A 273 62.39 -23.16 -22.43
C LEU A 273 63.92 -23.12 -22.37
N GLN A 274 64.49 -22.00 -21.91
CA GLN A 274 65.93 -21.87 -21.72
C GLN A 274 66.46 -22.91 -20.73
N LYS A 275 65.77 -23.12 -19.61
CA LYS A 275 66.09 -24.16 -18.64
C LYS A 275 66.12 -25.54 -19.28
N GLY A 276 65.10 -25.89 -20.07
CA GLY A 276 65.04 -27.16 -20.80
C GLY A 276 66.28 -27.38 -21.68
N SER A 277 66.65 -26.37 -22.46
CA SER A 277 67.85 -26.42 -23.32
C SER A 277 69.17 -26.57 -22.54
N LEU A 278 69.29 -25.94 -21.36
CA LEU A 278 70.48 -26.04 -20.52
C LEU A 278 70.59 -27.39 -19.79
N MET A 279 69.45 -27.99 -19.43
CA MET A 279 69.42 -29.35 -18.89
C MET A 279 69.83 -30.37 -19.96
N GLU A 280 69.39 -30.19 -21.20
CA GLU A 280 69.80 -31.02 -22.34
C GLU A 280 71.30 -30.89 -22.66
N SER A 281 71.89 -29.71 -22.46
CA SER A 281 73.33 -29.48 -22.67
C SER A 281 74.22 -29.86 -21.47
N GLY A 282 73.63 -30.34 -20.37
CA GLY A 282 74.36 -30.77 -19.16
C GLY A 282 74.80 -29.64 -18.22
N ASN A 283 74.37 -28.40 -18.46
CA ASN A 283 74.71 -27.24 -17.62
C ASN A 283 73.71 -27.07 -16.45
N ILE A 284 73.83 -27.96 -15.46
CA ILE A 284 72.89 -28.07 -14.34
C ILE A 284 72.94 -26.85 -13.40
N ALA A 285 74.12 -26.23 -13.24
CA ALA A 285 74.29 -25.07 -12.37
C ALA A 285 73.52 -23.84 -12.88
N GLU A 286 73.63 -23.54 -14.18
CA GLU A 286 72.87 -22.45 -14.80
C GLU A 286 71.36 -22.76 -14.86
N ALA A 287 70.98 -24.03 -15.10
CA ALA A 287 69.58 -24.44 -15.06
C ALA A 287 68.94 -24.26 -13.67
N SER A 288 69.71 -24.45 -12.58
CA SER A 288 69.24 -24.23 -11.21
C SER A 288 69.10 -22.74 -10.88
N ALA A 289 69.94 -21.86 -11.42
CA ALA A 289 69.82 -20.41 -11.22
C ALA A 289 68.54 -19.84 -11.89
N ILE A 290 68.06 -20.49 -12.96
CA ILE A 290 66.81 -20.11 -13.62
C ILE A 290 65.58 -20.41 -12.73
N ASP A 291 65.63 -21.45 -11.88
CA ASP A 291 64.51 -21.78 -10.98
C ASP A 291 64.24 -20.68 -9.95
N GLU A 292 65.29 -20.06 -9.41
CA GLU A 292 65.16 -18.93 -8.49
C GLU A 292 64.50 -17.72 -9.18
N ASN A 293 64.85 -17.48 -10.46
CA ASN A 293 64.26 -16.40 -11.25
C ASN A 293 62.78 -16.67 -11.59
N ILE A 294 62.42 -17.91 -11.93
CA ILE A 294 61.03 -18.34 -12.12
C ILE A 294 60.23 -18.17 -10.83
N SER A 295 60.79 -18.56 -9.69
CA SER A 295 60.15 -18.40 -8.37
C SER A 295 59.89 -16.93 -8.06
N SER A 296 60.89 -16.06 -8.24
CA SER A 296 60.76 -14.62 -8.02
C SER A 296 59.67 -13.99 -8.89
N LYS A 297 59.62 -14.31 -10.19
CA LYS A 297 58.57 -13.82 -11.10
C LYS A 297 57.18 -14.37 -10.73
N SER A 298 57.11 -15.62 -10.26
CA SER A 298 55.86 -16.22 -9.79
C SER A 298 55.33 -15.55 -8.53
N GLU A 299 56.22 -15.15 -7.62
CA GLU A 299 55.89 -14.39 -6.43
C GLU A 299 55.38 -12.98 -6.78
N GLN A 300 56.00 -12.30 -7.76
CA GLN A 300 55.51 -11.03 -8.28
C GLN A 300 54.07 -11.11 -8.82
N ILE A 301 53.71 -12.19 -9.53
CA ILE A 301 52.33 -12.42 -9.98
C ILE A 301 51.38 -12.54 -8.79
N ASN A 302 51.76 -13.29 -7.74
CA ASN A 302 50.93 -13.46 -6.55
C ASN A 302 50.71 -12.13 -5.81
N ILE A 303 51.73 -11.28 -5.72
CA ILE A 303 51.62 -9.94 -5.13
C ILE A 303 50.63 -9.09 -5.94
N ILE A 304 50.72 -9.07 -7.27
CA ILE A 304 49.82 -8.30 -8.14
C ILE A 304 48.37 -8.80 -8.03
N LYS A 305 48.18 -10.12 -7.92
CA LYS A 305 46.86 -10.78 -7.84
C LYS A 305 46.19 -10.59 -6.47
N ASN A 306 46.97 -10.52 -5.40
CA ASN A 306 46.47 -10.35 -4.03
C ASN A 306 46.26 -8.89 -3.63
N ASP A 307 46.66 -7.91 -4.44
CA ASP A 307 46.33 -6.50 -4.25
C ASP A 307 44.83 -6.23 -4.52
N LYS A 308 43.98 -6.69 -3.59
CA LYS A 308 42.54 -6.48 -3.57
C LYS A 308 42.24 -5.10 -2.99
N LYS A 309 42.22 -4.07 -3.83
CA LYS A 309 41.50 -2.83 -3.52
C LYS A 309 40.02 -3.08 -3.73
N VAL A 310 39.22 -2.93 -2.68
CA VAL A 310 37.75 -2.90 -2.79
C VAL A 310 37.40 -1.77 -3.75
N SER A 311 36.83 -2.10 -4.91
CA SER A 311 36.58 -1.13 -5.97
C SER A 311 35.52 -0.13 -5.52
N LEU A 312 35.95 1.12 -5.37
CA LEU A 312 35.11 2.28 -5.07
C LEU A 312 33.99 2.45 -6.11
N ALA A 313 34.17 1.89 -7.30
CA ALA A 313 33.21 1.93 -8.40
C ALA A 313 31.87 1.24 -8.09
N TYR A 314 31.84 0.18 -7.25
CA TYR A 314 30.57 -0.47 -6.92
C TYR A 314 29.68 0.42 -6.04
N TYR A 315 30.28 1.15 -5.11
CA TYR A 315 29.56 2.08 -4.25
C TYR A 315 29.05 3.29 -5.04
N SER A 316 29.85 3.82 -5.97
CA SER A 316 29.43 4.95 -6.81
C SER A 316 28.29 4.55 -7.75
N LEU A 317 28.36 3.37 -8.38
CA LEU A 317 27.29 2.84 -9.23
C LEU A 317 26.00 2.61 -8.45
N SER A 318 26.08 1.99 -7.27
CA SER A 318 24.92 1.76 -6.41
C SER A 318 24.26 3.06 -5.97
N LEU A 319 25.05 4.11 -5.70
CA LEU A 319 24.54 5.42 -5.30
C LEU A 319 23.82 6.12 -6.47
N ALA A 320 24.37 6.04 -7.69
CA ALA A 320 23.75 6.59 -8.88
C ALA A 320 22.37 5.95 -9.17
N VAL A 321 22.27 4.63 -9.02
CA VAL A 321 20.99 3.90 -9.16
C VAL A 321 19.97 4.35 -8.11
N LEU A 322 20.40 4.51 -6.86
CA LEU A 322 19.53 5.02 -5.78
C LEU A 322 18.98 6.41 -6.09
N LEU A 323 19.82 7.33 -6.57
CA LEU A 323 19.41 8.68 -6.97
C LEU A 323 18.40 8.65 -8.13
N ALA A 324 18.60 7.78 -9.11
CA ALA A 324 17.66 7.60 -10.22
C ALA A 324 16.28 7.10 -9.73
N ILE A 325 16.25 6.17 -8.77
CA ILE A 325 15.00 5.68 -8.16
C ILE A 325 14.28 6.83 -7.42
N ILE A 326 15.01 7.64 -6.66
CA ILE A 326 14.45 8.79 -5.94
C ILE A 326 13.88 9.81 -6.93
N LEU A 327 14.60 10.12 -8.01
CA LEU A 327 14.15 11.02 -9.07
C LEU A 327 12.83 10.53 -9.69
N SER A 328 12.76 9.24 -10.03
CA SER A 328 11.54 8.61 -10.58
C SER A 328 10.35 8.74 -9.63
N LEU A 329 10.54 8.45 -8.34
CA LEU A 329 9.51 8.63 -7.31
C LEU A 329 9.03 10.07 -7.20
N CYS A 330 9.93 11.05 -7.28
CA CYS A 330 9.59 12.47 -7.26
C CYS A 330 8.78 12.89 -8.49
N MET A 331 9.16 12.43 -9.68
CA MET A 331 8.43 12.67 -10.93
C MET A 331 7.00 12.11 -10.87
N VAL A 332 6.83 10.86 -10.42
CA VAL A 332 5.50 10.24 -10.29
C VAL A 332 4.62 11.02 -9.31
N ARG A 333 5.18 11.44 -8.17
CA ARG A 333 4.43 12.24 -7.18
C ARG A 333 4.04 13.62 -7.71
N LEU A 334 4.93 14.27 -8.47
CA LEU A 334 4.62 15.53 -9.13
C LEU A 334 3.48 15.36 -10.13
N ASN A 335 3.55 14.33 -10.99
CA ASN A 335 2.53 14.07 -11.99
C ASN A 335 1.14 13.84 -11.36
N LYS A 336 1.07 13.04 -10.28
CA LYS A 336 -0.18 12.83 -9.53
C LYS A 336 -0.77 14.14 -8.98
N PHE A 337 0.09 15.02 -8.46
CA PHE A 337 -0.31 16.32 -7.95
C PHE A 337 -0.80 17.24 -9.08
N ASP A 338 -0.08 17.28 -10.20
CA ASP A 338 -0.41 18.10 -11.37
C ASP A 338 -1.78 17.70 -11.96
N VAL A 339 -1.97 16.40 -12.26
CA VAL A 339 -3.24 15.85 -12.76
C VAL A 339 -4.40 16.18 -11.84
N THR A 340 -4.23 16.04 -10.52
CA THR A 340 -5.34 16.31 -9.59
C THR A 340 -5.60 17.81 -9.46
N SER A 341 -4.57 18.65 -9.59
CA SER A 341 -4.74 20.12 -9.58
C SER A 341 -5.52 20.61 -10.80
N SER A 342 -5.38 19.92 -11.94
CA SER A 342 -6.14 20.24 -13.16
C SER A 342 -7.67 20.08 -12.98
N ARG A 343 -8.12 19.28 -12.00
CA ARG A 343 -9.54 19.14 -11.68
C ARG A 343 -10.16 20.40 -11.06
N PHE A 344 -9.35 21.28 -10.46
CA PHE A 344 -9.83 22.61 -10.06
C PHE A 344 -9.98 23.57 -11.25
N ARG A 345 -9.31 23.29 -12.39
CA ARG A 345 -9.40 24.11 -13.61
C ARG A 345 -10.52 23.69 -14.55
N LYS A 346 -10.94 22.41 -14.52
CA LYS A 346 -11.99 21.91 -15.41
C LYS A 346 -13.36 22.24 -14.85
N GLU A 347 -13.90 23.36 -15.33
CA GLU A 347 -15.32 23.58 -15.54
C GLU A 347 -15.47 24.26 -16.90
N ASN A 348 -15.43 23.45 -17.96
CA ASN A 348 -16.07 23.75 -19.24
C ASN A 348 -16.94 22.55 -19.58
#